data_AF-A0A6N8KW03-F1
#
_entry.id   AF-A0A6N8KW03-F1
#
_cell.length_a   1.000
_cell.length_b   1.000
_cell.length_c   1.000
_cell.angle_alpha   90.00
_cell.angle_beta   90.00
_cell.angle_gamma   90.00
#
_symmetry.space_group_name_H-M   'P 1'
#
loop_
_entity.id
_entity.type
_entity.pdbx_description
1 polymer ?
#
loop_
_entity_poly.entity_id
_entity_poly.type
_entity_poly.pdbx_seq_one_letter_code
_entity_poly.pdbx_strand_id
1 'polypeptide(L)'
;MKMQEQTLLIYYLIINKQYFIVKSLYLLLLLEHGCSVVVMEKKDIHKLEIINLLAYRPPNATSFSGEAAGEDLRRILNLDRLDDAYHNIRFIIPAGTTSFNPSFYLGLLFNSFLKLGITQYSKKYKFIIEDKDEVFRSNLRDNLSDGLCQSINRMRVIESQNALCWKNGRMSLWFKRLLEIQ
;
A
#
# COMPACT_ATOMS: atom_id res chain seq x y z
N MET A 1 -43.55 21.80 5.32
CA MET A 1 -42.43 21.28 6.13
C MET A 1 -42.30 19.77 5.95
N LYS A 2 -41.71 19.33 4.83
CA LYS A 2 -41.32 17.92 4.53
C LYS A 2 -40.25 17.96 3.42
N MET A 3 -39.09 18.53 3.72
CA MET A 3 -38.01 18.70 2.74
C MET A 3 -36.64 18.44 3.40
N GLN A 4 -36.52 17.37 4.18
CA GLN A 4 -35.24 17.01 4.82
C GLN A 4 -34.89 15.51 4.77
N GLU A 5 -35.66 14.65 4.11
CA GLU A 5 -35.38 13.19 4.11
C GLU A 5 -34.85 12.61 2.78
N GLN A 6 -34.70 13.40 1.71
CA GLN A 6 -34.20 12.87 0.43
C GLN A 6 -32.69 13.08 0.19
N THR A 7 -31.98 13.80 1.07
CA THR A 7 -30.56 14.12 0.87
C THR A 7 -29.60 13.00 1.29
N LEU A 8 -30.07 11.95 1.98
CA LEU A 8 -29.17 10.96 2.60
C LEU A 8 -28.88 9.69 1.79
N LEU A 9 -29.47 9.49 0.61
CA LEU A 9 -29.30 8.24 -0.15
C LEU A 9 -28.42 8.35 -1.42
N ILE A 10 -27.57 9.37 -1.51
CA ILE A 10 -26.63 9.55 -2.64
C ILE A 10 -25.18 9.51 -2.15
N TYR A 11 -24.84 8.52 -1.34
CA TYR A 11 -23.45 8.30 -0.90
C TYR A 11 -22.86 6.94 -1.27
N TYR A 12 -23.63 6.06 -1.95
CA TYR A 12 -23.25 4.64 -2.04
C TYR A 12 -22.98 4.04 -3.43
N LEU A 13 -22.93 4.81 -4.52
CA LEU A 13 -22.80 4.22 -5.86
C LEU A 13 -21.63 4.72 -6.72
N ILE A 14 -20.58 5.29 -6.11
CA ILE A 14 -19.39 5.75 -6.86
C ILE A 14 -18.13 5.02 -6.42
N ILE A 15 -18.19 3.69 -6.30
CA ILE A 15 -16.99 2.86 -6.19
C ILE A 15 -17.21 1.54 -6.94
N ASN A 16 -17.26 1.56 -8.28
CA ASN A 16 -16.74 0.43 -9.07
C ASN A 16 -16.63 0.76 -10.57
N LYS A 17 -15.50 0.35 -11.15
CA LYS A 17 -14.99 0.72 -12.48
C LYS A 17 -15.73 0.10 -13.69
N GLN A 18 -16.97 -0.36 -13.53
CA GLN A 18 -17.60 -1.24 -14.51
C GLN A 18 -18.86 -0.71 -15.21
N TYR A 19 -19.34 0.50 -14.87
CA TYR A 19 -20.61 1.00 -15.40
C TYR A 19 -20.45 2.38 -16.05
N PHE A 20 -19.86 2.41 -17.25
CA PHE A 20 -19.75 3.65 -18.04
C PHE A 20 -21.12 4.13 -18.55
N ILE A 21 -22.01 3.20 -18.89
CA ILE A 21 -23.35 3.52 -19.46
C ILE A 21 -24.30 4.07 -18.39
N VAL A 22 -24.26 3.53 -17.17
CA VAL A 22 -25.12 3.99 -16.06
C VAL A 22 -24.76 5.42 -15.65
N LYS A 23 -23.48 5.80 -15.78
CA LYS A 23 -23.00 7.14 -15.48
C LYS A 23 -23.60 8.20 -16.40
N SER A 24 -23.79 7.91 -17.69
CA SER A 24 -24.36 8.87 -18.65
C SER A 24 -25.86 9.06 -18.48
N LEU A 25 -26.62 7.99 -18.21
CA LEU A 25 -28.07 8.07 -17.97
C LEU A 25 -28.40 8.79 -16.66
N TYR A 26 -27.62 8.57 -15.60
CA TYR A 26 -27.83 9.23 -14.30
C TYR A 26 -27.46 10.72 -14.34
N LEU A 27 -26.44 11.10 -15.13
CA LEU A 27 -26.06 12.49 -15.32
C LEU A 27 -27.14 13.30 -16.07
N LEU A 28 -27.78 12.69 -17.06
CA LEU A 28 -28.92 13.28 -17.78
C LEU A 28 -30.12 13.51 -16.84
N LEU A 29 -30.44 12.53 -16.00
CA LEU A 29 -31.56 12.61 -15.05
C LEU A 29 -31.36 13.72 -13.99
N LEU A 30 -30.12 13.94 -13.55
CA LEU A 30 -29.78 14.99 -12.58
C LEU A 30 -29.85 16.41 -13.19
N LEU A 31 -29.57 16.54 -14.48
CA LEU A 31 -29.64 17.82 -15.21
C LEU A 31 -31.09 18.25 -15.47
N GLU A 32 -32.00 17.32 -15.76
CA GLU A 32 -33.43 17.59 -15.97
C GLU A 32 -34.13 18.15 -14.72
N HIS A 33 -33.62 17.82 -13.52
CA HIS A 33 -34.15 18.32 -12.24
C HIS A 33 -33.41 19.54 -11.68
N GLY A 34 -32.61 20.24 -12.51
CA GLY A 34 -31.92 21.46 -12.11
C GLY A 34 -30.85 21.27 -11.04
N CYS A 35 -30.36 20.03 -10.86
CA CYS A 35 -29.34 19.73 -9.85
C CYS A 35 -27.96 20.10 -10.40
N SER A 36 -27.24 20.97 -9.69
CA SER A 36 -25.87 21.33 -10.07
C SER A 36 -24.93 20.14 -9.79
N VAL A 37 -24.48 19.46 -10.85
CA VAL A 37 -23.52 18.36 -10.74
C VAL A 37 -22.10 18.93 -10.78
N VAL A 38 -21.43 18.93 -9.64
CA VAL A 38 -19.99 19.19 -9.57
C VAL A 38 -19.26 17.92 -9.99
N VAL A 39 -18.86 17.86 -11.26
CA VAL A 39 -17.94 16.81 -11.73
C VAL A 39 -16.54 17.18 -11.23
N MET A 40 -16.12 16.58 -10.13
CA MET A 40 -14.73 16.64 -9.68
C MET A 40 -13.88 15.86 -10.67
N GLU A 41 -13.28 16.56 -11.64
CA GLU A 41 -12.24 15.97 -12.48
C GLU A 41 -11.08 15.54 -11.57
N LYS A 42 -10.81 14.23 -11.53
CA LYS A 42 -9.59 13.69 -10.91
C LYS A 42 -8.39 14.16 -11.72
N LYS A 43 -7.90 15.36 -11.42
CA LYS A 43 -6.55 15.78 -11.80
C LYS A 43 -5.55 15.20 -10.78
N ASP A 44 -5.59 13.88 -10.61
CA ASP A 44 -4.62 13.15 -9.79
C ASP A 44 -3.35 13.03 -10.64
N ILE A 45 -2.52 14.06 -10.64
CA ILE A 45 -1.12 13.93 -11.05
C ILE A 45 -0.52 12.94 -10.04
N HIS A 46 -0.34 11.68 -10.45
CA HIS A 46 0.26 10.66 -9.62
C HIS A 46 1.65 11.11 -9.18
N LYS A 47 1.73 11.71 -7.99
CA LYS A 47 3.00 12.21 -7.45
C LYS A 47 3.91 11.02 -7.20
N LEU A 48 5.12 11.10 -7.74
CA LEU A 48 6.13 10.07 -7.62
C LEU A 48 7.16 10.50 -6.58
N GLU A 49 7.35 9.67 -5.55
CA GLU A 49 8.40 9.80 -4.56
C GLU A 49 9.54 8.84 -4.92
N ILE A 50 10.77 9.35 -4.98
CA ILE A 50 11.97 8.55 -5.28
C ILE A 50 12.84 8.50 -4.03
N ILE A 51 13.07 7.30 -3.52
CA ILE A 51 13.85 7.07 -2.30
C ILE A 51 15.13 6.35 -2.69
N ASN A 52 16.26 7.06 -2.61
CA ASN A 52 17.56 6.45 -2.83
C ASN A 52 18.09 5.78 -1.56
N LEU A 53 18.21 4.45 -1.60
CA LEU A 53 18.62 3.66 -0.44
C LEU A 53 20.12 3.81 -0.11
N LEU A 54 20.93 4.39 -0.99
CA LEU A 54 22.34 4.68 -0.71
C LEU A 54 22.49 5.58 0.52
N ALA A 55 21.58 6.55 0.70
CA ALA A 55 21.59 7.48 1.84
C ALA A 55 21.36 6.78 3.19
N TYR A 56 20.87 5.55 3.18
CA TYR A 56 20.51 4.77 4.37
C TYR A 56 21.31 3.48 4.50
N ARG A 57 22.26 3.23 3.59
CA ARG A 57 23.16 2.08 3.65
C ARG A 57 24.34 2.43 4.58
N PRO A 58 24.60 1.65 5.64
CA PRO A 58 25.75 1.89 6.50
C PRO A 58 27.06 1.97 5.69
N PRO A 59 28.05 2.78 6.12
CA PRO A 59 29.36 2.83 5.46
C PRO A 59 29.97 1.43 5.34
N ASN A 60 30.54 1.12 4.18
CA ASN A 60 31.13 -0.18 3.82
C ASN A 60 30.16 -1.38 3.78
N ALA A 61 28.87 -1.20 4.09
CA ALA A 61 27.89 -2.25 3.89
C ALA A 61 27.54 -2.37 2.41
N THR A 62 27.45 -3.62 1.96
CA THR A 62 26.93 -3.96 0.61
C THR A 62 25.57 -4.64 0.68
N SER A 63 25.02 -4.86 1.88
CA SER A 63 23.73 -5.52 2.06
C SER A 63 22.79 -4.74 2.97
N PHE A 64 21.49 -4.90 2.73
CA PHE A 64 20.43 -4.48 3.64
C PHE A 64 19.92 -5.71 4.39
N SER A 65 19.93 -5.71 5.72
CA SER A 65 19.60 -6.87 6.55
C SER A 65 18.96 -6.49 7.88
N GLY A 66 18.17 -7.42 8.43
CA GLY A 66 17.53 -7.28 9.74
C GLY A 66 16.18 -6.58 9.70
N GLU A 67 15.18 -7.17 10.36
CA GLU A 67 13.82 -6.61 10.49
C GLU A 67 13.86 -5.26 11.22
N ALA A 68 14.60 -5.17 12.34
CA ALA A 68 14.75 -3.93 13.09
C ALA A 68 15.32 -2.77 12.25
N ALA A 69 16.35 -3.01 11.43
CA ALA A 69 16.91 -1.97 10.57
C ALA A 69 15.92 -1.52 9.48
N GLY A 70 15.10 -2.45 8.96
CA GLY A 70 14.00 -2.13 8.05
C GLY A 70 12.92 -1.28 8.71
N GLU A 71 12.54 -1.61 9.95
CA GLU A 71 11.57 -0.84 10.75
C GLU A 71 12.09 0.56 11.10
N ASP A 72 13.37 0.68 11.44
CA ASP A 72 14.02 1.96 11.69
C ASP A 72 13.96 2.86 10.45
N LEU A 73 14.31 2.31 9.29
CA LEU A 73 14.23 3.04 8.03
C LEU A 73 12.78 3.40 7.67
N ARG A 74 11.82 2.51 7.93
CA ARG A 74 10.39 2.79 7.74
C ARG A 74 9.97 4.04 8.50
N ARG A 75 10.40 4.17 9.76
CA ARG A 75 10.12 5.33 10.62
C ARG A 75 10.79 6.60 10.09
N ILE A 76 12.07 6.52 9.71
CA ILE A 76 12.83 7.64 9.14
C ILE A 76 12.14 8.18 7.87
N LEU A 77 11.67 7.30 7.00
CA LEU A 77 10.99 7.66 5.75
C LEU A 77 9.52 8.05 5.94
N ASN A 78 8.97 7.86 7.16
CA ASN A 78 7.56 8.07 7.47
C ASN A 78 6.63 7.34 6.49
N LEU A 79 6.90 6.05 6.24
CA LEU A 79 6.14 5.28 5.25
C LEU A 79 4.68 5.08 5.67
N ASP A 80 4.36 5.12 6.97
CA ASP A 80 2.96 5.02 7.44
C ASP A 80 2.09 6.15 6.90
N ARG A 81 2.62 7.38 6.88
CA ARG A 81 1.97 8.56 6.27
C ARG A 81 1.95 8.45 4.75
N LEU A 82 3.04 7.97 4.15
CA LEU A 82 3.10 7.80 2.69
C LEU A 82 2.13 6.73 2.20
N ASP A 83 1.82 5.71 3.00
CA ASP A 83 0.81 4.69 2.68
C ASP A 83 -0.59 5.29 2.48
N ASP A 84 -0.94 6.36 3.21
CA ASP A 84 -2.22 7.06 3.06
C ASP A 84 -2.24 8.05 1.89
N ALA A 85 -1.07 8.51 1.45
CA ALA A 85 -0.98 9.48 0.36
C ALA A 85 -1.21 8.84 -1.02
N TYR A 86 -1.75 9.61 -1.98
CA TYR A 86 -1.87 9.19 -3.39
C TYR A 86 -0.52 9.25 -4.16
N HIS A 87 0.58 8.86 -3.50
CA HIS A 87 1.92 8.85 -4.09
C HIS A 87 2.31 7.44 -4.51
N ASN A 88 2.98 7.32 -5.66
CA ASN A 88 3.74 6.12 -6.01
C ASN A 88 5.17 6.27 -5.46
N ILE A 89 5.79 5.18 -5.05
CA ILE A 89 7.10 5.17 -4.41
C ILE A 89 8.03 4.26 -5.20
N ARG A 90 9.19 4.80 -5.57
CA ARG A 90 10.29 4.04 -6.18
C ARG A 90 11.48 4.03 -5.24
N PHE A 91 11.82 2.84 -4.75
CA PHE A 91 13.08 2.61 -4.07
C PHE A 91 14.18 2.34 -5.08
N ILE A 92 15.25 3.11 -4.99
CA ILE A 92 16.46 2.91 -5.78
C ILE A 92 17.44 2.11 -4.92
N ILE A 93 17.72 0.88 -5.32
CA ILE A 93 18.76 0.03 -4.74
C ILE A 93 20.08 0.38 -5.45
N PRO A 94 21.06 0.95 -4.73
CA PRO A 94 22.29 1.44 -5.35
C PRO A 94 23.15 0.29 -5.87
N ALA A 95 23.99 0.61 -6.86
CA ALA A 95 25.03 -0.31 -7.33
C ALA A 95 25.96 -0.79 -6.20
N GLY A 96 26.53 -1.98 -6.37
CA GLY A 96 27.34 -2.66 -5.37
C GLY A 96 26.51 -3.21 -4.20
N THR A 97 25.18 -3.27 -4.31
CA THR A 97 24.34 -3.96 -3.32
C THR A 97 24.35 -5.45 -3.64
N THR A 98 24.90 -6.26 -2.74
CA THR A 98 25.03 -7.71 -2.88
C THR A 98 23.80 -8.46 -2.39
N SER A 99 23.00 -7.87 -1.49
CA SER A 99 21.79 -8.49 -0.94
C SER A 99 20.79 -7.48 -0.39
N PHE A 100 19.50 -7.76 -0.57
CA PHE A 100 18.38 -7.05 0.04
C PHE A 100 17.54 -8.05 0.84
N ASN A 101 17.99 -8.42 2.03
CA ASN A 101 17.46 -9.60 2.72
C ASN A 101 15.95 -9.52 2.97
N PRO A 102 15.22 -10.64 2.86
CA PRO A 102 13.78 -10.69 3.12
C PRO A 102 13.37 -10.15 4.51
N SER A 103 14.20 -10.34 5.54
CA SER A 103 13.93 -9.78 6.87
C SER A 103 13.93 -8.24 6.88
N PHE A 104 14.86 -7.61 6.16
CA PHE A 104 14.88 -6.15 6.00
C PHE A 104 13.66 -5.66 5.23
N TYR A 105 13.29 -6.36 4.15
CA TYR A 105 12.06 -6.09 3.41
C TYR A 105 10.83 -6.11 4.31
N LEU A 106 10.71 -7.14 5.16
CA LEU A 106 9.58 -7.28 6.08
C LEU A 106 9.50 -6.09 7.04
N GLY A 107 10.61 -5.72 7.68
CA GLY A 107 10.64 -4.57 8.57
C GLY A 107 10.26 -3.26 7.87
N LEU A 108 10.71 -3.08 6.62
CA LEU A 108 10.45 -1.87 5.85
C LEU A 108 8.98 -1.79 5.36
N LEU A 109 8.43 -2.88 4.82
CA LEU A 109 7.22 -2.84 3.98
C LEU A 109 6.08 -3.76 4.41
N PHE A 110 6.25 -4.63 5.41
CA PHE A 110 5.16 -5.55 5.80
C PHE A 110 3.91 -4.80 6.31
N ASN A 111 4.08 -3.70 7.04
CA ASN A 111 2.95 -2.87 7.48
C ASN A 111 2.22 -2.20 6.30
N SER A 112 2.96 -1.74 5.28
CA SER A 112 2.34 -1.25 4.03
C SER A 112 1.56 -2.36 3.34
N PHE A 113 2.10 -3.57 3.32
CA PHE A 113 1.44 -4.74 2.74
C PHE A 113 0.12 -5.06 3.47
N LEU A 114 0.14 -5.05 4.81
CA LEU A 114 -1.07 -5.24 5.64
C LEU A 114 -2.12 -4.15 5.40
N LYS A 115 -1.71 -2.90 5.32
CA LYS A 115 -2.61 -1.74 5.19
C LYS A 115 -3.24 -1.63 3.81
N LEU A 116 -2.46 -1.85 2.75
CA LEU A 116 -2.87 -1.62 1.37
C LEU A 116 -3.43 -2.87 0.68
N GLY A 117 -3.04 -4.05 1.16
CA GLY A 117 -3.24 -5.31 0.45
C GLY A 117 -2.40 -5.42 -0.82
N ILE A 118 -2.28 -6.64 -1.36
CA ILE A 118 -1.35 -6.97 -2.45
C ILE A 118 -1.53 -6.11 -3.71
N THR A 119 -2.77 -5.83 -4.09
CA THR A 119 -3.08 -5.13 -5.35
C THR A 119 -2.68 -3.65 -5.30
N GLN A 120 -2.98 -2.95 -4.20
CA GLN A 120 -2.62 -1.54 -4.07
C GLN A 120 -1.13 -1.40 -3.76
N TYR A 121 -0.60 -2.28 -2.90
CA TYR A 121 0.83 -2.35 -2.62
C TYR A 121 1.67 -2.47 -3.89
N SER A 122 1.34 -3.44 -4.76
CA SER A 122 2.08 -3.70 -6.00
C SER A 122 2.00 -2.56 -7.00
N LYS A 123 0.96 -1.71 -6.95
CA LYS A 123 0.84 -0.50 -7.77
C LYS A 123 1.68 0.63 -7.19
N LYS A 124 1.64 0.79 -5.88
CA LYS A 124 2.27 1.89 -5.15
C LYS A 124 3.78 1.77 -5.06
N TYR A 125 4.29 0.61 -4.71
CA TYR A 125 5.71 0.39 -4.43
C TYR A 125 6.41 -0.31 -5.59
N LYS A 126 7.55 0.25 -6.02
CA LYS A 126 8.43 -0.32 -7.04
C LYS A 126 9.89 -0.23 -6.60
N PHE A 127 10.68 -1.21 -7.01
CA PHE A 127 12.13 -1.23 -6.82
C PHE A 127 12.83 -1.05 -8.15
N ILE A 128 13.89 -0.26 -8.16
CA ILE A 128 14.81 -0.07 -9.28
C ILE A 128 16.19 -0.48 -8.78
N ILE A 129 16.82 -1.43 -9.48
CA ILE A 129 18.18 -1.87 -9.19
C ILE A 129 19.11 -1.16 -10.18
N GLU A 130 20.03 -0.34 -9.65
CA GLU A 130 20.97 0.43 -10.47
C GLU A 130 22.18 -0.37 -10.93
N ASP A 131 22.42 -1.54 -10.32
CA ASP A 131 23.55 -2.38 -10.67
C ASP A 131 23.50 -2.80 -12.15
N LYS A 132 24.68 -2.89 -12.77
CA LYS A 132 24.87 -3.31 -14.16
C LYS A 132 25.19 -4.80 -14.26
N ASP A 133 25.68 -5.40 -13.18
CA ASP A 133 25.97 -6.84 -13.12
C ASP A 133 24.66 -7.63 -12.99
N GLU A 134 24.38 -8.51 -13.97
CA GLU A 134 23.15 -9.31 -13.97
C GLU A 134 23.12 -10.36 -12.85
N VAL A 135 24.27 -10.80 -12.34
CA VAL A 135 24.32 -11.70 -11.18
C VAL A 135 23.79 -10.99 -9.94
N PHE A 136 24.24 -9.75 -9.69
CA PHE A 136 23.72 -8.95 -8.57
C PHE A 136 22.25 -8.57 -8.79
N ARG A 137 21.86 -8.17 -10.01
CA ARG A 137 20.46 -7.87 -10.32
C ARG A 137 19.54 -9.07 -10.11
N SER A 138 19.95 -10.26 -10.53
CA SER A 138 19.18 -11.49 -10.36
C SER A 138 19.01 -11.82 -8.88
N ASN A 139 20.10 -11.83 -8.10
CA ASN A 139 20.04 -12.10 -6.67
C ASN A 139 19.14 -11.09 -5.93
N LEU A 140 19.26 -9.80 -6.25
CA LEU A 140 18.39 -8.78 -5.65
C LEU A 140 16.92 -8.97 -6.01
N ARG A 141 16.60 -9.37 -7.26
CA ARG A 141 15.22 -9.71 -7.64
C ARG A 141 14.68 -10.90 -6.85
N ASP A 142 15.50 -11.93 -6.66
CA ASP A 142 15.13 -13.11 -5.87
C ASP A 142 14.88 -12.73 -4.41
N ASN A 143 15.74 -11.92 -3.79
CA ASN A 143 15.54 -11.48 -2.41
C ASN A 143 14.25 -10.63 -2.26
N LEU A 144 13.96 -9.74 -3.22
CA LEU A 144 12.73 -8.96 -3.23
C LEU A 144 11.48 -9.84 -3.41
N SER A 145 11.58 -10.86 -4.27
CA SER A 145 10.52 -11.85 -4.48
C SER A 145 10.25 -12.65 -3.21
N ASP A 146 11.31 -13.09 -2.53
CA ASP A 146 11.22 -13.80 -1.26
C ASP A 146 10.59 -12.94 -0.16
N GLY A 147 10.98 -11.67 -0.05
CA GLY A 147 10.36 -10.72 0.88
C GLY A 147 8.85 -10.56 0.64
N LEU A 148 8.43 -10.47 -0.63
CA LEU A 148 7.02 -10.44 -1.00
C LEU A 148 6.29 -11.75 -0.67
N CYS A 149 6.90 -12.90 -1.00
CA CYS A 149 6.34 -14.22 -0.71
C CYS A 149 6.14 -14.42 0.81
N GLN A 150 7.14 -14.05 1.62
CA GLN A 150 7.04 -14.10 3.08
C GLN A 150 5.95 -13.17 3.61
N SER A 151 5.78 -11.98 3.03
CA SER A 151 4.70 -11.06 3.38
C SER A 151 3.32 -11.66 3.12
N ILE A 152 3.14 -12.30 1.96
CA ILE A 152 1.90 -13.00 1.59
C ILE A 152 1.62 -14.15 2.58
N ASN A 153 2.62 -14.96 2.88
CA ASN A 153 2.46 -16.08 3.80
C ASN A 153 2.10 -15.60 5.21
N ARG A 154 2.77 -14.57 5.73
CA ARG A 154 2.48 -13.97 7.04
C ARG A 154 1.07 -13.39 7.09
N MET A 155 0.60 -12.76 6.01
CA MET A 155 -0.78 -12.27 5.90
C MET A 155 -1.81 -13.40 5.94
N ARG A 156 -1.61 -14.48 5.17
CA ARG A 156 -2.52 -15.64 5.17
C ARG A 156 -2.65 -16.30 6.54
N VAL A 157 -1.55 -16.38 7.30
CA VAL A 157 -1.55 -16.89 8.67
C VAL A 157 -2.42 -15.99 9.56
N ILE A 158 -2.26 -14.66 9.46
CA ILE A 158 -3.07 -13.69 10.21
C ILE A 158 -4.55 -13.81 9.86
N GLU A 159 -4.89 -13.90 8.57
CA GLU A 159 -6.28 -14.08 8.10
C GLU A 159 -6.90 -15.37 8.64
N SER A 160 -6.13 -16.48 8.59
CA SER A 160 -6.57 -17.77 9.10
C SER A 160 -6.80 -17.74 10.61
N GLN A 161 -5.90 -17.12 11.37
CA GLN A 161 -6.03 -16.92 12.81
C GLN A 161 -7.22 -16.03 13.16
N ASN A 162 -7.43 -14.95 12.40
CA ASN A 162 -8.58 -14.06 12.59
C ASN A 162 -9.90 -14.79 12.32
N ALA A 163 -9.98 -15.59 11.25
CA ALA A 163 -11.16 -16.40 10.95
C ALA A 163 -11.46 -17.42 12.05
N LEU A 164 -10.42 -18.04 12.64
CA LEU A 164 -10.54 -18.92 13.80
C LEU A 164 -11.00 -18.17 15.07
N CYS A 165 -10.51 -16.95 15.30
CA CYS A 165 -10.94 -16.12 16.43
C CYS A 165 -12.43 -15.77 16.33
N TRP A 166 -12.87 -15.31 15.15
CA TRP A 166 -14.28 -15.01 14.87
C TRP A 166 -15.20 -16.23 15.06
N LYS A 167 -14.81 -17.41 14.53
CA LYS A 167 -15.59 -18.65 14.70
C LYS A 167 -15.74 -19.09 16.15
N ASN A 168 -14.79 -18.73 17.01
CA ASN A 168 -14.75 -19.14 18.41
C ASN A 168 -15.23 -18.04 19.38
N GLY A 169 -15.84 -16.95 18.88
CA GLY A 169 -16.30 -15.83 19.73
C GLY A 169 -15.17 -15.11 20.47
N ARG A 170 -13.91 -15.26 20.03
CA ARG A 170 -12.75 -14.58 20.60
C ARG A 170 -12.44 -13.34 19.77
N MET A 171 -12.26 -12.18 20.42
CA MET A 171 -11.78 -10.99 19.71
C MET A 171 -10.42 -11.26 19.06
N SER A 172 -10.29 -10.89 17.78
CA SER A 172 -9.05 -11.09 17.03
C SER A 172 -7.91 -10.24 17.60
N LEU A 173 -6.65 -10.71 17.45
CA LEU A 173 -5.47 -9.94 17.84
C LEU A 173 -5.41 -8.58 17.14
N TRP A 174 -5.93 -8.50 15.92
CA TRP A 174 -6.08 -7.25 15.16
C TRP A 174 -7.01 -6.26 15.86
N PHE A 175 -8.13 -6.72 16.40
CA PHE A 175 -9.07 -5.89 17.16
C PHE A 175 -8.45 -5.37 18.47
N LYS A 176 -7.65 -6.21 19.15
CA LYS A 176 -6.92 -5.81 20.36
C LYS A 176 -5.88 -4.73 20.06
N ARG A 177 -5.07 -4.89 19.00
CA ARG A 177 -4.12 -3.86 18.58
C ARG A 177 -4.79 -2.55 18.13
N LEU A 178 -5.97 -2.62 17.52
CA LEU A 178 -6.72 -1.42 17.15
C LEU A 178 -7.20 -0.63 18.38
N LEU A 179 -7.53 -1.32 19.47
CA LEU A 179 -7.94 -0.72 20.74
C LEU A 179 -6.77 -0.16 21.55
N GLU A 180 -5.54 -0.64 21.32
CA GLU A 180 -4.31 -0.14 21.96
C GLU A 180 -3.72 1.10 21.27
N ILE A 181 -4.26 1.50 20.11
CA ILE A 181 -3.81 2.67 19.32
C ILE A 181 -4.74 3.89 19.53
N GLN A 182 -5.75 3.80 20.41
CA GLN A 182 -6.56 4.93 20.88
C GLN A 182 -6.08 5.44 22.24
#